data_AF-A0A945ABA2-F1
#
_entry.id   AF-A0A945ABA2-F1
#
_cell.length_a   1.000
_cell.length_b   1.000
_cell.length_c   1.000
_cell.angle_alpha   90.00
_cell.angle_beta   90.00
_cell.angle_gamma   90.00
#
_symmetry.space_group_name_H-M   'P 1'
#
loop_
_entity.id
_entity.type
_entity.pdbx_description
1 polymer ?
#
loop_
_entity_poly.entity_id
_entity_poly.type
_entity_poly.pdbx_seq_one_letter_code
_entity_poly.pdbx_strand_id
1 'polypeptide(L)'
;MARGALSRMTDVVRAEVDDFLTRLEDPKKMVRQMVLDMEGALDDAVGAVGRAVANEKMLEKQLVVKKEDEAVWQKKAEAAMSAGEEELARKALHQKVVVSEVITALEQGLEEARDVSATLKKRLAELK
;
A
#
# COMPACT_ATOMS: atom_id res chain seq x y z
N MET A 1 -9.64 -28.62 -9.51
CA MET A 1 -8.48 -28.56 -10.40
C MET A 1 -8.02 -27.10 -10.48
N ALA A 2 -7.16 -26.65 -9.57
CA ALA A 2 -6.56 -25.33 -9.64
C ALA A 2 -5.12 -25.51 -10.15
N ARG A 3 -4.92 -25.37 -11.46
CA ARG A 3 -3.57 -25.18 -12.02
C ARG A 3 -3.13 -23.78 -11.59
N GLY A 4 -2.38 -23.72 -10.48
CA GLY A 4 -1.83 -22.48 -9.92
C GLY A 4 -0.89 -21.80 -10.91
N ALA A 5 -0.66 -20.50 -10.76
CA ALA A 5 0.15 -19.73 -11.71
C ALA A 5 1.60 -20.22 -11.81
N LEU A 6 2.09 -20.92 -10.79
CA LEU A 6 3.34 -21.69 -10.85
C LEU A 6 3.35 -22.73 -11.97
N SER A 7 2.23 -23.41 -12.23
CA SER A 7 2.07 -24.33 -13.38
C SER A 7 2.18 -23.59 -14.72
N ARG A 8 1.67 -22.35 -14.80
CA ARG A 8 1.73 -21.56 -16.03
C ARG A 8 3.13 -20.99 -16.26
N MET A 9 3.83 -20.56 -15.21
CA MET A 9 5.25 -20.20 -15.32
C MET A 9 6.10 -21.42 -15.70
N THR A 10 5.86 -22.59 -15.12
CA THR A 10 6.57 -23.81 -15.57
C THR A 10 6.25 -24.20 -17.00
N ASP A 11 5.01 -23.98 -17.47
CA ASP A 11 4.62 -24.27 -18.86
C ASP A 11 5.26 -23.28 -19.85
N VAL A 12 5.36 -22.00 -19.49
CA VAL A 12 6.06 -20.96 -20.30
C VAL A 12 7.56 -21.22 -20.33
N VAL A 13 8.18 -21.48 -19.17
CA VAL A 13 9.59 -21.87 -19.09
C VAL A 13 9.82 -23.12 -19.94
N ARG A 14 8.96 -24.15 -19.87
CA ARG A 14 9.08 -25.37 -20.69
C ARG A 14 9.01 -25.10 -22.19
N ALA A 15 8.18 -24.16 -22.64
CA ALA A 15 8.00 -23.85 -24.06
C ALA A 15 9.21 -23.15 -24.69
N GLU A 16 9.98 -22.37 -23.93
CA GLU A 16 11.24 -21.73 -24.39
C GLU A 16 12.49 -22.56 -24.07
N VAL A 17 12.38 -23.48 -23.10
CA VAL A 17 13.45 -24.40 -22.67
C VAL A 17 13.69 -25.51 -23.68
N ASP A 18 12.70 -25.98 -24.45
CA ASP A 18 12.92 -27.04 -25.47
C ASP A 18 13.98 -26.64 -26.53
N ASP A 19 14.10 -25.36 -26.87
CA ASP A 19 15.07 -24.84 -27.85
C ASP A 19 16.43 -24.44 -27.20
N PHE A 20 16.45 -24.19 -25.88
CA PHE A 20 17.65 -23.80 -25.12
C PHE A 20 18.35 -24.99 -24.44
N LEU A 21 17.62 -26.08 -24.16
CA LEU A 21 18.11 -27.31 -23.50
C LEU A 21 19.17 -28.05 -24.30
N THR A 22 19.21 -27.87 -25.62
CA THR A 22 20.18 -28.54 -26.48
C THR A 22 21.62 -28.02 -26.28
N ARG A 23 21.81 -26.92 -25.52
CA ARG A 23 23.11 -26.25 -25.29
C ARG A 23 23.60 -26.25 -23.83
N LEU A 24 22.90 -26.90 -22.91
CA LEU A 24 23.16 -26.77 -21.47
C LEU A 24 23.71 -28.06 -20.85
N GLU A 25 24.82 -27.92 -20.13
CA GLU A 25 25.64 -29.01 -19.56
C GLU A 25 24.96 -29.78 -18.41
N ASP A 26 24.04 -29.16 -17.65
CA ASP A 26 23.24 -29.85 -16.61
C ASP A 26 21.85 -29.19 -16.40
N PRO A 27 20.83 -29.60 -17.18
CA PRO A 27 19.49 -29.04 -17.12
C PRO A 27 18.80 -29.16 -15.75
N LYS A 28 19.14 -30.20 -14.97
CA LYS A 28 18.53 -30.42 -13.66
C LYS A 28 18.99 -29.38 -12.65
N LYS A 29 20.25 -28.90 -12.74
CA LYS A 29 20.74 -27.81 -11.90
C LYS A 29 20.06 -26.48 -12.23
N MET A 30 19.85 -26.18 -13.52
CA MET A 30 19.20 -24.94 -13.93
C MET A 30 17.75 -24.85 -13.48
N VAL A 31 16.97 -25.92 -13.63
CA VAL A 31 15.58 -25.95 -13.13
C VAL A 31 15.54 -25.75 -11.61
N ARG A 32 16.47 -26.35 -10.86
CA ARG A 32 16.57 -26.12 -9.40
C ARG A 32 16.91 -24.68 -9.07
N GLN A 33 17.84 -24.05 -9.79
CA GLN A 33 18.18 -22.65 -9.58
C GLN A 33 16.99 -21.73 -9.89
N MET A 34 16.27 -21.98 -10.99
CA MET A 34 15.06 -21.22 -11.34
C MET A 34 14.00 -21.30 -10.24
N VAL A 35 13.81 -22.46 -9.60
CA VAL A 35 12.89 -22.59 -8.47
C VAL A 35 13.33 -21.74 -7.28
N LEU A 36 14.62 -21.75 -6.93
CA LEU A 36 15.15 -20.92 -5.83
C LEU A 36 14.99 -19.42 -6.12
N ASP A 37 15.26 -19.00 -7.36
CA ASP A 37 15.10 -17.60 -7.77
C ASP A 37 13.62 -17.17 -7.71
N MET A 38 12.70 -18.08 -8.08
CA MET A 38 11.25 -17.85 -7.97
C MET A 38 10.78 -17.77 -6.51
N GLU A 39 11.31 -18.61 -5.61
CA GLU A 39 11.03 -18.55 -4.17
C GLU A 39 11.49 -17.20 -3.59
N GLY A 40 12.70 -16.74 -3.94
CA GLY A 40 13.20 -15.42 -3.54
C GLY A 40 12.33 -14.26 -4.05
N ALA A 41 11.90 -14.32 -5.31
CA ALA A 41 11.00 -13.31 -5.88
C ALA A 41 9.62 -13.28 -5.18
N LEU A 42 9.12 -14.44 -4.74
CA LEU A 42 7.88 -14.52 -3.96
C LEU A 42 8.03 -13.85 -2.59
N ASP A 43 9.14 -14.11 -1.89
CA ASP A 43 9.42 -13.48 -0.59
C ASP A 43 9.54 -11.95 -0.70
N ASP A 44 10.21 -11.46 -1.74
CA ASP A 44 10.30 -10.02 -2.03
C ASP A 44 8.92 -9.41 -2.29
N ALA A 45 8.05 -10.12 -3.04
CA ALA A 45 6.68 -9.69 -3.30
C ALA A 45 5.83 -9.63 -2.01
N VAL A 46 5.96 -10.62 -1.12
CA VAL A 46 5.31 -10.61 0.20
C VAL A 46 5.79 -9.41 1.03
N GLY A 47 7.10 -9.16 1.05
CA GLY A 47 7.68 -8.00 1.73
C GLY A 47 7.17 -6.66 1.19
N ALA A 48 7.03 -6.53 -0.13
CA ALA A 48 6.48 -5.34 -0.76
C ALA A 48 5.01 -5.09 -0.39
N VAL A 49 4.18 -6.15 -0.38
CA VAL A 49 2.79 -6.06 0.10
C VAL A 49 2.75 -5.63 1.56
N GLY A 50 3.60 -6.21 2.41
CA GLY A 50 3.69 -5.85 3.83
C GLY A 50 3.99 -4.37 4.03
N ARG A 51 4.97 -3.82 3.29
CA ARG A 51 5.31 -2.39 3.34
C ARG A 51 4.16 -1.49 2.87
N ALA A 52 3.48 -1.86 1.78
CA ALA A 52 2.35 -1.10 1.26
C ALA A 52 1.19 -1.04 2.27
N VAL A 53 0.85 -2.17 2.89
CA VAL A 53 -0.20 -2.23 3.93
C VAL A 53 0.19 -1.45 5.18
N ALA A 54 1.46 -1.48 5.57
CA ALA A 54 1.95 -0.69 6.70
C ALA A 54 1.82 0.82 6.42
N ASN A 55 2.16 1.26 5.20
CA ASN A 55 2.01 2.65 4.80
C ASN A 55 0.53 3.10 4.79
N GLU A 56 -0.36 2.28 4.23
CA GLU A 56 -1.82 2.50 4.25
C GLU A 56 -2.31 2.73 5.69
N LYS A 57 -2.01 1.80 6.61
CA LYS A 57 -2.42 1.91 8.02
C LYS A 57 -1.82 3.12 8.73
N MET A 58 -0.58 3.50 8.40
CA MET A 58 0.06 4.68 8.97
C MET A 58 -0.70 5.95 8.56
N LEU A 59 -1.07 6.08 7.28
CA LEU A 59 -1.86 7.20 6.78
C LEU A 59 -3.26 7.24 7.41
N GLU A 60 -3.93 6.09 7.55
CA GLU A 60 -5.21 6.01 8.28
C GLU A 60 -5.10 6.54 9.70
N LYS A 61 -4.05 6.14 10.43
CA LYS A 61 -3.82 6.61 11.80
C LYS A 61 -3.58 8.13 11.85
N GLN A 62 -2.78 8.66 10.92
CA GLN A 62 -2.53 10.11 10.83
C GLN A 62 -3.82 10.88 10.53
N LEU A 63 -4.65 10.36 9.63
CA LEU A 63 -5.95 10.95 9.28
C LEU A 63 -6.88 11.02 10.50
N VAL A 64 -6.97 9.96 11.29
CA VAL A 64 -7.78 9.95 12.53
C VAL A 64 -7.32 11.04 13.49
N VAL A 65 -6.01 11.12 13.76
CA VAL A 65 -5.44 12.16 14.65
C VAL A 65 -5.75 13.56 14.13
N LYS A 66 -5.65 13.80 12.82
CA LYS A 66 -5.94 15.12 12.24
C LYS A 66 -7.42 15.48 12.30
N LYS A 67 -8.33 14.53 12.12
CA LYS A 67 -9.77 14.74 12.33
C LYS A 67 -10.10 15.08 13.78
N GLU A 68 -9.41 14.47 14.74
CA GLU A 68 -9.52 14.85 16.15
C GLU A 68 -9.00 16.28 16.40
N ASP A 69 -7.85 16.65 15.82
CA ASP A 69 -7.30 18.01 15.90
C ASP A 69 -8.29 19.05 15.33
N GLU A 70 -8.91 18.77 14.18
CA GLU A 70 -9.92 19.64 13.56
C GLU A 70 -11.13 19.84 14.49
N ALA A 71 -11.63 18.76 15.10
CA ALA A 71 -12.72 18.82 16.05
C ALA A 71 -12.37 19.62 17.31
N VAL A 72 -11.10 19.55 17.77
CA VAL A 72 -10.61 20.39 18.87
C VAL A 72 -10.64 21.87 18.49
N TRP A 73 -10.19 22.24 17.28
CA TRP A 73 -10.24 23.64 16.83
C TRP A 73 -11.68 24.15 16.67
N GLN A 74 -12.59 23.31 16.18
CA GLN A 74 -14.01 23.63 16.11
C GLN A 74 -14.57 23.93 17.51
N LYS A 75 -14.32 23.06 18.50
CA LYS A 75 -14.76 23.28 19.89
C LYS A 75 -14.18 24.56 20.51
N LYS A 76 -12.91 24.86 20.23
CA LYS A 76 -12.27 26.10 20.69
C LYS A 76 -12.94 27.34 20.09
N ALA A 77 -13.27 27.30 18.80
CA ALA A 77 -14.00 28.39 18.14
C ALA A 77 -15.38 28.60 18.76
N GLU A 78 -16.14 27.53 18.99
CA GLU A 78 -17.47 27.58 19.62
C GLU A 78 -17.42 28.14 21.04
N ALA A 79 -16.43 27.73 21.84
CA ALA A 79 -16.21 28.24 23.18
C ALA A 79 -15.87 29.75 23.17
N ALA A 80 -14.97 30.18 22.29
CA ALA A 80 -14.60 31.59 22.14
C ALA A 80 -15.80 32.45 21.68
N MET A 81 -16.61 31.95 20.74
CA MET A 81 -17.84 32.61 20.32
C MET A 81 -18.82 32.78 21.47
N SER A 82 -19.00 31.72 22.28
CA SER A 82 -19.90 31.74 23.44
C SER A 82 -19.42 32.72 24.52
N ALA A 83 -18.11 32.96 24.61
CA ALA A 83 -17.50 33.94 25.51
C ALA A 83 -17.46 35.37 24.95
N GLY A 84 -17.92 35.59 23.71
CA GLY A 84 -17.86 36.89 23.03
C GLY A 84 -16.45 37.28 22.53
N GLU A 85 -15.50 36.35 22.53
CA GLU A 85 -14.11 36.56 22.10
C GLU A 85 -13.97 36.32 20.58
N GLU A 86 -14.55 37.19 19.79
CA GLU A 86 -14.70 37.02 18.33
C GLU A 86 -13.35 36.86 17.60
N GLU A 87 -12.31 37.59 18.01
CA GLU A 87 -10.96 37.45 17.44
C GLU A 87 -10.32 36.09 17.73
N LEU A 88 -10.57 35.54 18.93
CA LEU A 88 -10.07 34.23 19.28
C LEU A 88 -10.80 33.13 18.49
N ALA A 89 -12.12 33.29 18.31
CA ALA A 89 -12.91 32.41 17.47
C ALA A 89 -12.43 32.41 16.02
N ARG A 90 -12.18 33.59 15.43
CA ARG A 90 -11.61 33.73 14.08
C ARG A 90 -10.29 32.98 13.94
N LYS A 91 -9.37 33.15 14.89
CA LYS A 91 -8.07 32.45 14.90
C LYS A 91 -8.24 30.94 14.98
N ALA A 92 -9.14 30.45 15.84
CA ALA A 92 -9.42 29.02 15.96
C ALA A 92 -10.03 28.44 14.68
N LEU A 93 -10.95 29.16 14.03
CA LEU A 93 -11.51 28.75 12.73
C LEU A 93 -10.45 28.73 11.63
N HIS A 94 -9.54 29.71 11.61
CA HIS A 94 -8.43 29.70 10.65
C HIS A 94 -7.55 28.46 10.84
N GLN A 95 -7.20 28.11 12.08
CA GLN A 95 -6.44 26.88 12.36
C GLN A 95 -7.20 25.63 11.94
N LYS A 96 -8.52 25.59 12.16
CA LYS A 96 -9.37 24.50 11.66
C LYS A 96 -9.26 24.35 10.15
N VAL A 97 -9.35 25.44 9.39
CA VAL A 97 -9.22 25.40 7.91
C VAL A 97 -7.87 24.81 7.49
N VAL A 98 -6.77 25.24 8.10
CA VAL A 98 -5.44 24.69 7.82
C VAL A 98 -5.37 23.18 8.10
N VAL A 99 -5.96 22.72 9.22
CA VAL A 99 -6.02 21.28 9.51
C VAL A 99 -6.92 20.53 8.50
N SER A 100 -8.02 21.15 8.05
CA SER A 100 -8.93 20.58 7.04
C SER A 100 -8.25 20.37 5.69
N GLU A 101 -7.38 21.29 5.28
CA GLU A 101 -6.55 21.14 4.07
C GLU A 101 -5.60 19.94 4.20
N VAL A 102 -4.98 19.76 5.37
CA VAL A 102 -4.12 18.60 5.66
C VAL A 102 -4.91 17.30 5.66
N ILE A 103 -6.13 17.29 6.21
CA ILE A 103 -7.04 16.14 6.18
C ILE A 103 -7.34 15.75 4.73
N THR A 104 -7.67 16.72 3.88
CA THR A 104 -7.99 16.48 2.47
C THR A 104 -6.79 15.85 1.74
N ALA A 105 -5.58 16.36 1.96
CA ALA A 105 -4.36 15.79 1.38
C ALA A 105 -4.09 14.36 1.89
N LEU A 106 -4.31 14.09 3.18
CA LEU A 106 -4.17 12.75 3.75
C LEU A 106 -5.23 11.78 3.22
N GLU A 107 -6.45 12.23 2.97
CA GLU A 107 -7.51 11.40 2.37
C GLU A 107 -7.15 10.98 0.95
N GLN A 108 -6.66 11.91 0.13
CA GLN A 108 -6.17 11.62 -1.22
C GLN A 108 -5.00 10.63 -1.19
N GLY A 109 -3.98 10.88 -0.36
CA GLY A 109 -2.83 9.98 -0.24
C GLY A 109 -3.20 8.60 0.30
N LEU A 110 -4.21 8.51 1.17
CA LEU A 110 -4.72 7.23 1.67
C LEU A 110 -5.46 6.45 0.57
N GLU A 111 -6.24 7.11 -0.28
CA GLU A 111 -6.89 6.47 -1.42
C GLU A 111 -5.86 5.85 -2.37
N GLU A 112 -4.82 6.61 -2.74
CA GLU A 112 -3.72 6.10 -3.56
C GLU A 112 -3.01 4.91 -2.88
N ALA A 113 -2.73 5.00 -1.57
CA ALA A 113 -2.09 3.93 -0.83
C ALA A 113 -2.95 2.65 -0.77
N ARG A 114 -4.28 2.79 -0.68
CA ARG A 114 -5.23 1.67 -0.74
C ARG A 114 -5.22 1.00 -2.10
N ASP A 115 -5.19 1.76 -3.17
CA ASP A 115 -5.14 1.22 -4.54
C ASP A 115 -3.83 0.46 -4.79
N VAL A 116 -2.70 1.00 -4.34
CA VAL A 116 -1.40 0.32 -4.41
C VAL A 116 -1.42 -0.97 -3.59
N SER A 117 -1.90 -0.93 -2.35
CA SER A 117 -1.94 -2.12 -1.49
C SER A 117 -2.87 -3.19 -2.06
N ALA A 118 -4.03 -2.82 -2.60
CA ALA A 118 -4.97 -3.72 -3.25
C ALA A 118 -4.36 -4.37 -4.50
N THR A 119 -3.69 -3.57 -5.34
CA THR A 119 -3.02 -4.05 -6.55
C THR A 119 -1.92 -5.05 -6.21
N LEU A 120 -1.06 -4.73 -5.24
CA LEU A 120 0.03 -5.62 -4.84
C LEU A 120 -0.50 -6.91 -4.18
N LYS A 121 -1.55 -6.84 -3.36
CA LYS A 121 -2.23 -8.02 -2.79
C LYS A 121 -2.78 -8.92 -3.90
N LYS A 122 -3.42 -8.35 -4.92
CA LYS A 122 -3.95 -9.10 -6.06
C LYS A 122 -2.83 -9.80 -6.84
N ARG A 123 -1.76 -9.08 -7.18
CA ARG A 123 -0.59 -9.65 -7.88
C ARG A 123 0.07 -10.77 -7.08
N LEU A 124 0.21 -10.61 -5.76
CA LEU A 124 0.74 -11.66 -4.89
C LEU A 124 -0.18 -12.90 -4.86
N ALA A 125 -1.50 -12.71 -4.88
CA ALA A 125 -2.44 -13.82 -4.96
C ALA A 125 -2.36 -14.56 -6.30
N GLU A 126 -2.05 -13.85 -7.39
CA GLU A 126 -1.80 -14.44 -8.71
C GLU A 126 -0.48 -15.22 -8.78
N LEU A 127 0.47 -15.00 -7.87
CA LEU A 127 1.75 -15.74 -7.83
C LEU A 127 1.67 -17.04 -7.00
N LYS A 128 0.63 -17.20 -6.17
CA LYS A 128 0.37 -18.40 -5.36
C LYS A 128 -0.40 -19.46 -6.16
#